data_AF-R4FJQ6-F1
#
_entry.id   AF-R4FJQ6-F1
#
_cell.length_a   1.000
_cell.length_b   1.000
_cell.length_c   1.000
_cell.angle_alpha   90.00
_cell.angle_beta   90.00
_cell.angle_gamma   90.00
#
_symmetry.space_group_name_H-M   'P 1'
#
loop_
_entity.id
_entity.type
_entity.pdbx_description
1 polymer ?
#
loop_
_entity_poly.entity_id
_entity_poly.type
_entity_poly.pdbx_seq_one_letter_code
_entity_poly.pdbx_strand_id
1 'polypeptide(L)'
;MYSLQLLGGFILILVVSTYGFPSKPSSGKIWAFLVAGSDGYYNYRHQADVCHAYQILHSNGIPDENIIVMMADDIAYNSENPTPGVIINSPGGKDVYHGVPKDYTGKNVNPQTFLHVLTGNKSAVLGIGSGRVIESGPNDHIFVNFVDHGGPGVLCFPEEDLAADDLIKALKSMAHKSQFSKLVLYVEACESGSMFDNLLDDDLNIFVTTAADPFESSYACYYDNKRNTYLGDLFSVKWMEDVSSESLVHNDLHHQFERVRTRTNTSHVEEYGDLDIGNTKLKDVLGLNKKSVNQVTNEIKIDPTLDACDNLHVPIQTLKNQLEKYTDASKRKELKTKLRSLEKKRSEVDSVVEKIINNLLDLDENAKDEIRTGRHSLNKQNFPCYKKLYTLFSEKCFNLPKNPYVRIHLQKFINMCDILSLEVEKGVEAIENVCYDAERYVNFFAQ
;
A
#
# COMPACT_ATOMS: atom_id res chain seq x y z
N MET A 1 -21.68 72.85 63.65
CA MET A 1 -21.71 71.89 64.78
C MET A 1 -22.61 70.74 64.39
N TYR A 2 -22.04 69.53 64.19
CA TYR A 2 -22.66 68.18 64.15
C TYR A 2 -23.88 67.98 63.21
N SER A 3 -24.09 66.91 62.45
CA SER A 3 -23.53 65.57 62.27
C SER A 3 -24.26 65.05 61.02
N LEU A 4 -23.59 64.44 60.04
CA LEU A 4 -24.28 63.70 58.99
C LEU A 4 -23.59 62.34 58.82
N GLN A 5 -24.26 61.30 59.32
CA GLN A 5 -23.88 59.90 59.15
C GLN A 5 -24.11 59.48 57.69
N LEU A 6 -23.05 59.00 57.04
CA LEU A 6 -23.12 58.29 55.76
C LEU A 6 -23.34 56.81 56.03
N LEU A 7 -24.53 56.31 55.69
CA LEU A 7 -24.80 54.87 55.56
C LEU A 7 -24.23 54.38 54.22
N GLY A 8 -23.22 53.51 54.29
CA GLY A 8 -22.66 52.82 53.13
C GLY A 8 -23.56 51.66 52.72
N GLY A 9 -24.07 51.71 51.48
CA GLY A 9 -24.68 50.58 50.79
C GLY A 9 -23.64 49.90 49.89
N PHE A 10 -23.26 48.67 50.20
CA PHE A 10 -22.48 47.81 49.32
C PHE A 10 -23.39 47.22 48.24
N ILE A 11 -23.19 47.63 46.98
CA ILE A 11 -23.79 46.97 45.81
C ILE A 11 -22.87 45.82 45.41
N LEU A 12 -23.36 44.59 45.57
CA LEU A 12 -22.68 43.37 45.12
C LEU A 12 -22.84 43.25 43.60
N ILE A 13 -21.80 43.63 42.84
CA ILE A 13 -21.75 43.40 41.39
C ILE A 13 -21.36 41.93 41.17
N LEU A 14 -22.36 41.10 40.80
CA LEU A 14 -22.15 39.74 40.31
C LEU A 14 -21.50 39.81 38.92
N VAL A 15 -20.18 39.66 38.87
CA VAL A 15 -19.44 39.38 37.63
C VAL A 15 -19.76 37.93 37.25
N VAL A 16 -20.65 37.76 36.27
CA VAL A 16 -20.84 36.46 35.61
C VAL A 16 -19.59 36.20 34.79
N SER A 17 -18.63 35.49 35.40
CA SER A 17 -17.53 34.89 34.66
C SER A 17 -18.12 33.84 33.73
N THR A 18 -18.15 34.13 32.44
CA THR A 18 -18.39 33.11 31.41
C THR A 18 -17.13 32.24 31.30
N TYR A 19 -16.89 31.42 32.33
CA TYR A 19 -16.14 30.19 32.14
C TYR A 19 -16.99 29.33 31.21
N GLY A 20 -16.69 29.40 29.92
CA GLY A 20 -17.14 28.39 28.98
C GLY A 20 -16.79 27.04 29.60
N PHE A 21 -17.80 26.23 29.86
CA PHE A 21 -17.60 24.82 30.14
C PHE A 21 -16.64 24.30 29.06
N PRO A 22 -15.57 23.57 29.40
CA PRO A 22 -14.82 22.86 28.40
C PRO A 22 -15.84 22.04 27.61
N SER A 23 -15.96 22.32 26.31
CA SER A 23 -16.65 21.40 25.43
C SER A 23 -16.08 20.03 25.74
N LYS A 24 -16.96 19.10 26.15
CA LYS A 24 -16.60 17.69 26.33
C LYS A 24 -15.69 17.32 25.15
N PRO A 25 -14.44 16.84 25.36
CA PRO A 25 -13.58 16.51 24.24
C PRO A 25 -14.40 15.59 23.33
N SER A 26 -14.65 16.02 22.10
CA SER A 26 -15.33 15.17 21.15
C SER A 26 -14.46 13.92 21.05
N SER A 27 -15.04 12.74 21.27
CA SER A 27 -14.38 11.50 20.86
C SER A 27 -13.93 11.70 19.41
N GLY A 28 -12.62 11.61 19.16
CA GLY A 28 -12.06 11.79 17.83
C GLY A 28 -12.77 10.93 16.79
N LYS A 29 -12.78 11.40 15.55
CA LYS A 29 -13.28 10.63 14.42
C LYS A 29 -12.23 9.59 14.01
N ILE A 30 -12.71 8.52 13.39
CA ILE A 30 -11.86 7.60 12.63
C ILE A 30 -12.03 7.95 11.16
N TRP A 31 -10.93 8.25 10.49
CA TRP A 31 -10.84 8.42 9.04
C TRP A 31 -10.18 7.20 8.41
N ALA A 32 -10.63 6.81 7.23
CA ALA A 32 -10.06 5.70 6.48
C ALA A 32 -9.71 6.10 5.05
N PHE A 33 -8.54 5.70 4.58
CA PHE A 33 -8.14 5.83 3.19
C PHE A 33 -7.75 4.45 2.63
N LEU A 34 -8.55 3.94 1.70
CA LEU A 34 -8.38 2.60 1.12
C LEU A 34 -7.93 2.74 -0.34
N VAL A 35 -6.81 2.09 -0.70
CA VAL A 35 -6.12 2.34 -1.96
C VAL A 35 -5.71 1.03 -2.61
N ALA A 36 -6.22 0.79 -3.83
CA ALA A 36 -5.74 -0.27 -4.71
C ALA A 36 -4.87 0.37 -5.78
N GLY A 37 -3.57 0.08 -5.78
CA GLY A 37 -2.59 0.69 -6.69
C GLY A 37 -2.60 0.13 -8.11
N SER A 38 -3.19 -1.04 -8.36
CA SER A 38 -3.25 -1.62 -9.71
C SER A 38 -4.60 -1.51 -10.39
N ASP A 39 -4.55 -1.63 -11.71
CA ASP A 39 -5.65 -1.98 -12.58
C ASP A 39 -5.43 -3.34 -13.27
N GLY A 40 -6.35 -3.71 -14.16
CA GLY A 40 -6.27 -4.90 -14.98
C GLY A 40 -6.80 -6.15 -14.27
N TYR A 41 -7.45 -7.02 -15.04
CA TYR A 41 -8.15 -8.18 -14.49
C TYR A 41 -7.24 -9.24 -13.84
N TYR A 42 -5.96 -9.30 -14.23
CA TYR A 42 -4.95 -10.11 -13.53
C TYR A 42 -4.70 -9.64 -12.08
N ASN A 43 -4.96 -8.37 -11.78
CA ASN A 43 -4.82 -7.77 -10.45
C ASN A 43 -6.17 -7.61 -9.73
N TYR A 44 -7.16 -8.45 -10.07
CA TYR A 44 -8.46 -8.53 -9.41
C TYR A 44 -8.36 -8.44 -7.88
N ARG A 45 -7.42 -9.19 -7.29
CA ARG A 45 -7.18 -9.32 -5.86
C ARG A 45 -6.99 -7.99 -5.12
N HIS A 46 -6.25 -7.03 -5.66
CA HIS A 46 -5.96 -5.78 -4.95
C HIS A 46 -7.23 -4.93 -4.77
N GLN A 47 -8.07 -4.85 -5.80
CA GLN A 47 -9.37 -4.15 -5.70
C GLN A 47 -10.37 -4.94 -4.86
N ALA A 48 -10.32 -6.28 -4.88
CA ALA A 48 -11.13 -7.12 -4.01
C ALA A 48 -10.77 -6.94 -2.53
N ASP A 49 -9.48 -6.82 -2.20
CA ASP A 49 -9.00 -6.55 -0.85
C ASP A 49 -9.49 -5.19 -0.35
N VAL A 50 -9.35 -4.13 -1.15
CA VAL A 50 -9.85 -2.79 -0.82
C VAL A 50 -11.38 -2.77 -0.65
N CYS A 51 -12.11 -3.46 -1.51
CA CYS A 51 -13.56 -3.61 -1.39
C CYS A 51 -13.93 -4.32 -0.08
N HIS A 52 -13.20 -5.38 0.30
CA HIS A 52 -13.45 -6.11 1.54
C HIS A 52 -13.09 -5.27 2.78
N ALA A 53 -11.98 -4.54 2.76
CA ALA A 53 -11.61 -3.58 3.80
C ALA A 53 -12.72 -2.52 3.99
N TYR A 54 -13.30 -2.00 2.90
CA TYR A 54 -14.45 -1.11 2.98
C TYR A 54 -15.63 -1.76 3.70
N GLN A 55 -16.01 -2.99 3.33
CA GLN A 55 -17.13 -3.69 3.97
C GLN A 55 -16.91 -3.85 5.48
N ILE A 56 -15.67 -4.16 5.91
CA ILE A 56 -15.31 -4.25 7.32
C ILE A 56 -15.52 -2.92 8.02
N LEU A 57 -14.90 -1.84 7.54
CA LEU A 57 -14.96 -0.52 8.19
C LEU A 57 -16.38 0.06 8.20
N HIS A 58 -17.11 -0.06 7.08
CA HIS A 58 -18.49 0.37 6.97
C HIS A 58 -19.40 -0.42 7.94
N SER A 59 -19.26 -1.76 7.98
CA SER A 59 -20.05 -2.60 8.88
C SER A 59 -19.75 -2.34 10.36
N ASN A 60 -18.51 -1.91 10.67
CA ASN A 60 -18.07 -1.45 11.98
C ASN A 60 -18.53 -0.03 12.35
N GLY A 61 -19.25 0.64 11.46
CA GLY A 61 -19.92 1.92 11.74
C GLY A 61 -19.07 3.16 11.48
N ILE A 62 -17.95 3.04 10.76
CA ILE A 62 -17.27 4.23 10.22
C ILE A 62 -18.14 4.76 9.08
N PRO A 63 -18.59 6.03 9.12
CA PRO A 63 -19.49 6.56 8.11
C PRO A 63 -18.74 6.83 6.80
N ASP A 64 -19.43 6.68 5.66
CA ASP A 64 -18.82 6.83 4.33
C ASP A 64 -18.18 8.21 4.13
N GLU A 65 -18.69 9.27 4.79
CA GLU A 65 -18.09 10.61 4.76
C GLU A 65 -16.64 10.64 5.30
N ASN A 66 -16.26 9.64 6.11
CA ASN A 66 -14.92 9.45 6.64
C ASN A 66 -14.11 8.35 5.93
N ILE A 67 -14.70 7.62 4.97
CA ILE A 67 -14.00 6.61 4.17
C ILE A 67 -13.78 7.16 2.76
N ILE A 68 -12.52 7.20 2.32
CA ILE A 68 -12.15 7.59 0.96
C ILE A 68 -11.58 6.36 0.27
N VAL A 69 -12.06 6.08 -0.94
CA VAL A 69 -11.62 4.93 -1.72
C VAL A 69 -11.00 5.34 -3.05
N MET A 70 -9.79 4.85 -3.29
CA MET A 70 -9.05 5.00 -4.54
C MET A 70 -8.80 3.63 -5.15
N MET A 71 -9.46 3.32 -6.27
CA MET A 71 -9.31 2.05 -6.99
C MET A 71 -9.63 2.26 -8.46
N ALA A 72 -8.97 1.54 -9.37
CA ALA A 72 -9.16 1.76 -10.80
C ALA A 72 -10.62 1.55 -11.26
N ASP A 73 -11.37 0.68 -10.58
CA ASP A 73 -12.79 0.37 -10.81
C ASP A 73 -13.07 -0.33 -12.15
N ASP A 74 -12.11 -1.15 -12.60
CA ASP A 74 -12.13 -1.84 -13.90
C ASP A 74 -12.38 -3.36 -13.79
N ILE A 75 -12.73 -3.84 -12.59
CA ILE A 75 -12.93 -5.27 -12.28
C ILE A 75 -14.40 -5.71 -12.34
N ALA A 76 -15.31 -4.98 -11.68
CA ALA A 76 -16.69 -5.42 -11.49
C ALA A 76 -17.42 -5.65 -12.82
N TYR A 77 -17.18 -4.80 -13.81
CA TYR A 77 -17.80 -4.88 -15.14
C TYR A 77 -16.79 -5.25 -16.25
N ASN A 78 -15.65 -5.82 -15.87
CA ASN A 78 -14.69 -6.33 -16.84
C ASN A 78 -15.33 -7.42 -17.73
N SER A 79 -15.01 -7.46 -19.02
CA SER A 79 -15.50 -8.50 -19.92
C SER A 79 -15.07 -9.92 -19.53
N GLU A 80 -13.98 -10.04 -18.78
CA GLU A 80 -13.50 -11.31 -18.25
C GLU A 80 -14.22 -11.73 -16.95
N ASN A 81 -14.97 -10.83 -16.31
CA ASN A 81 -15.71 -11.13 -15.08
C ASN A 81 -16.97 -11.96 -15.39
N PRO A 82 -17.03 -13.24 -14.95
CA PRO A 82 -18.17 -14.11 -15.21
C PRO A 82 -19.40 -13.76 -14.35
N THR A 83 -19.29 -12.80 -13.43
CA THR A 83 -20.37 -12.28 -12.60
C THR A 83 -20.33 -10.74 -12.62
N PRO A 84 -20.84 -10.09 -13.68
CA PRO A 84 -20.79 -8.64 -13.81
C PRO A 84 -21.44 -7.91 -12.62
N GLY A 85 -20.80 -6.85 -12.14
CA GLY A 85 -21.22 -6.07 -10.98
C GLY A 85 -20.87 -6.69 -9.63
N VAL A 86 -20.16 -7.83 -9.59
CA VAL A 86 -19.80 -8.54 -8.35
C VAL A 86 -18.29 -8.70 -8.25
N ILE A 87 -17.74 -8.37 -7.07
CA ILE A 87 -16.36 -8.69 -6.67
C ILE A 87 -16.39 -9.56 -5.42
N ILE A 88 -15.59 -10.63 -5.34
CA ILE A 88 -15.49 -11.50 -4.16
C ILE A 88 -14.02 -11.58 -3.72
N ASN A 89 -13.76 -11.65 -2.42
CA ASN A 89 -12.39 -11.70 -1.88
C ASN A 89 -12.03 -13.05 -1.23
N SER A 90 -12.88 -14.06 -1.40
CA SER A 90 -12.62 -15.42 -0.93
C SER A 90 -13.40 -16.45 -1.76
N PRO A 91 -12.97 -17.72 -1.80
CA PRO A 91 -13.65 -18.77 -2.55
C PRO A 91 -15.10 -18.94 -2.09
N GLY A 92 -16.07 -18.75 -2.99
CA GLY A 92 -17.50 -18.79 -2.65
C GLY A 92 -17.97 -17.67 -1.71
N GLY A 93 -17.14 -16.64 -1.52
CA GLY A 93 -17.44 -15.47 -0.69
C GLY A 93 -18.61 -14.63 -1.23
N LYS A 94 -19.07 -13.71 -0.39
CA LYS A 94 -20.11 -12.74 -0.74
C LYS A 94 -19.53 -11.63 -1.63
N ASP A 95 -20.43 -10.90 -2.29
CA ASP A 95 -20.06 -9.66 -2.97
C ASP A 95 -19.51 -8.64 -1.96
N VAL A 96 -18.30 -8.14 -2.22
CA VAL A 96 -17.64 -7.08 -1.45
C VAL A 96 -17.66 -5.73 -2.18
N TYR A 97 -18.12 -5.68 -3.44
CA TYR A 97 -18.12 -4.45 -4.24
C TYR A 97 -19.30 -3.51 -3.91
N HIS A 98 -20.43 -4.08 -3.48
CA HIS A 98 -21.64 -3.30 -3.24
C HIS A 98 -21.43 -2.14 -2.26
N GLY A 99 -21.79 -0.94 -2.70
CA GLY A 99 -21.76 0.27 -1.85
C GLY A 99 -20.37 0.89 -1.67
N VAL A 100 -19.30 0.31 -2.22
CA VAL A 100 -17.94 0.87 -2.11
C VAL A 100 -17.92 2.26 -2.78
N PRO A 101 -17.47 3.33 -2.08
CA PRO A 101 -17.28 4.65 -2.66
C PRO A 101 -16.34 4.63 -3.86
N LYS A 102 -16.56 5.56 -4.78
CA LYS A 102 -15.76 5.72 -6.00
C LYS A 102 -15.13 7.10 -6.03
N ASP A 103 -14.37 7.44 -4.98
CA ASP A 103 -13.82 8.78 -4.85
C ASP A 103 -12.78 9.07 -5.93
N TYR A 104 -11.88 8.11 -6.18
CA TYR A 104 -10.86 8.25 -7.21
C TYR A 104 -10.74 6.95 -8.02
N THR A 105 -11.07 7.02 -9.31
CA THR A 105 -11.07 5.86 -10.21
C THR A 105 -10.33 6.14 -11.52
N GLY A 106 -10.01 5.05 -12.26
CA GLY A 106 -9.24 5.09 -13.50
C GLY A 106 -7.95 5.91 -13.35
N LYS A 107 -7.72 6.84 -14.26
CA LYS A 107 -6.53 7.71 -14.29
C LYS A 107 -6.31 8.58 -13.05
N ASN A 108 -7.33 8.74 -12.19
CA ASN A 108 -7.20 9.53 -10.97
C ASN A 108 -6.56 8.73 -9.83
N VAL A 109 -6.31 7.43 -10.05
CA VAL A 109 -5.50 6.58 -9.18
C VAL A 109 -4.04 6.83 -9.55
N ASN A 110 -3.39 7.77 -8.87
CA ASN A 110 -1.99 8.12 -9.09
C ASN A 110 -1.34 8.65 -7.80
N PRO A 111 0.01 8.65 -7.70
CA PRO A 111 0.73 9.05 -6.50
C PRO A 111 0.42 10.48 -6.03
N GLN A 112 0.30 11.43 -6.97
CA GLN A 112 0.01 12.82 -6.61
C GLN A 112 -1.36 12.98 -5.95
N THR A 113 -2.38 12.35 -6.53
CA THR A 113 -3.74 12.35 -5.98
C THR A 113 -3.75 11.67 -4.62
N PHE A 114 -3.06 10.53 -4.49
CA PHE A 114 -2.91 9.83 -3.20
C PHE A 114 -2.32 10.74 -2.12
N LEU A 115 -1.20 11.42 -2.40
CA LEU A 115 -0.54 12.31 -1.45
C LEU A 115 -1.43 13.53 -1.11
N HIS A 116 -2.17 14.08 -2.07
CA HIS A 116 -3.09 15.18 -1.82
C HIS A 116 -4.29 14.77 -0.96
N VAL A 117 -4.85 13.58 -1.19
CA VAL A 117 -5.92 13.02 -0.36
C VAL A 117 -5.43 12.78 1.06
N LEU A 118 -4.29 12.10 1.21
CA LEU A 118 -3.68 11.77 2.49
C LEU A 118 -3.38 13.03 3.32
N THR A 119 -2.81 14.06 2.69
CA THR A 119 -2.41 15.30 3.38
C THR A 119 -3.54 16.33 3.55
N GLY A 120 -4.76 16.04 3.08
CA GLY A 120 -5.90 16.95 3.20
C GLY A 120 -5.87 18.14 2.23
N ASN A 121 -5.15 18.05 1.12
CA ASN A 121 -5.02 19.15 0.15
C ASN A 121 -6.22 19.21 -0.83
N LYS A 122 -7.35 19.70 -0.32
CA LYS A 122 -8.61 19.80 -1.06
C LYS A 122 -8.52 20.65 -2.34
N SER A 123 -7.71 21.70 -2.33
CA SER A 123 -7.52 22.56 -3.51
C SER A 123 -6.83 21.85 -4.67
N ALA A 124 -5.90 20.92 -4.38
CA ALA A 124 -5.15 20.22 -5.41
C ALA A 124 -5.97 19.11 -6.12
N VAL A 125 -7.06 18.66 -5.51
CA VAL A 125 -7.97 17.65 -6.07
C VAL A 125 -9.30 18.25 -6.56
N LEU A 126 -9.40 19.58 -6.66
CA LEU A 126 -10.61 20.23 -7.16
C LEU A 126 -10.88 19.81 -8.61
N GLY A 127 -12.03 19.16 -8.85
CA GLY A 127 -12.39 18.63 -10.17
C GLY A 127 -11.74 17.29 -10.53
N ILE A 128 -11.01 16.67 -9.59
CA ILE A 128 -10.43 15.33 -9.73
C ILE A 128 -11.22 14.38 -8.83
N GLY A 129 -11.79 13.32 -9.41
CA GLY A 129 -12.60 12.36 -8.66
C GLY A 129 -13.78 13.03 -7.93
N SER A 130 -14.04 12.61 -6.69
CA SER A 130 -15.02 13.25 -5.81
C SER A 130 -14.52 14.55 -5.18
N GLY A 131 -13.23 14.85 -5.27
CA GLY A 131 -12.59 15.99 -4.60
C GLY A 131 -12.52 15.87 -3.07
N ARG A 132 -12.85 14.69 -2.51
CA ARG A 132 -12.79 14.42 -1.07
C ARG A 132 -11.36 14.11 -0.64
N VAL A 133 -10.97 14.64 0.50
CA VAL A 133 -9.65 14.42 1.11
C VAL A 133 -9.83 14.06 2.58
N ILE A 134 -8.77 13.57 3.23
CA ILE A 134 -8.80 13.35 4.67
C ILE A 134 -8.87 14.72 5.35
N GLU A 135 -9.97 14.98 6.07
CA GLU A 135 -10.23 16.23 6.79
C GLU A 135 -10.15 15.99 8.32
N SER A 136 -9.09 15.30 8.75
CA SER A 136 -8.83 14.92 10.14
C SER A 136 -8.18 16.03 10.95
N GLY A 137 -8.45 16.03 12.27
CA GLY A 137 -7.84 16.93 13.24
C GLY A 137 -6.97 16.24 14.29
N PRO A 138 -6.42 16.99 15.26
CA PRO A 138 -5.43 16.49 16.24
C PRO A 138 -5.96 15.43 17.21
N ASN A 139 -7.27 15.23 17.29
CA ASN A 139 -7.89 14.20 18.14
C ASN A 139 -8.32 12.97 17.34
N ASP A 140 -8.24 13.01 16.01
CA ASP A 140 -8.77 11.97 15.13
C ASP A 140 -7.73 10.86 14.90
N HIS A 141 -8.19 9.65 14.60
CA HIS A 141 -7.34 8.58 14.11
C HIS A 141 -7.48 8.43 12.59
N ILE A 142 -6.39 8.09 11.92
CA ILE A 142 -6.38 7.80 10.48
C ILE A 142 -5.95 6.35 10.30
N PHE A 143 -6.74 5.57 9.59
CA PHE A 143 -6.37 4.26 9.07
C PHE A 143 -6.14 4.35 7.56
N VAL A 144 -5.00 3.87 7.08
CA VAL A 144 -4.74 3.78 5.64
C VAL A 144 -4.44 2.33 5.31
N ASN A 145 -5.09 1.81 4.28
CA ASN A 145 -4.79 0.50 3.73
C ASN A 145 -4.42 0.65 2.25
N PHE A 146 -3.16 0.36 1.94
CA PHE A 146 -2.63 0.34 0.60
C PHE A 146 -2.42 -1.11 0.15
N VAL A 147 -2.92 -1.46 -1.03
CA VAL A 147 -2.84 -2.80 -1.61
C VAL A 147 -2.42 -2.72 -3.07
N ASP A 148 -1.22 -3.18 -3.39
CA ASP A 148 -0.77 -3.38 -4.77
C ASP A 148 0.51 -4.23 -4.87
N HIS A 149 1.18 -4.18 -6.01
CA HIS A 149 2.59 -4.43 -6.19
C HIS A 149 3.48 -3.37 -5.50
N GLY A 150 4.68 -3.81 -5.16
CA GLY A 150 5.77 -2.94 -4.72
C GLY A 150 7.09 -3.37 -5.31
N GLY A 151 8.11 -2.63 -4.91
CA GLY A 151 9.53 -2.95 -5.10
C GLY A 151 10.33 -2.21 -4.04
N PRO A 152 11.65 -2.44 -3.96
CA PRO A 152 12.51 -1.69 -3.04
C PRO A 152 12.28 -0.17 -3.11
N GLY A 153 11.77 0.43 -2.04
CA GLY A 153 11.53 1.88 -1.90
C GLY A 153 10.44 2.46 -2.80
N VAL A 154 9.58 1.64 -3.43
CA VAL A 154 8.48 2.11 -4.30
C VAL A 154 7.19 1.31 -4.11
N LEU A 155 6.05 2.02 -4.15
CA LEU A 155 4.71 1.43 -4.28
C LEU A 155 4.12 1.75 -5.65
N CYS A 156 3.50 0.78 -6.30
CA CYS A 156 3.02 0.94 -7.66
C CYS A 156 1.67 1.68 -7.71
N PHE A 157 1.49 2.46 -8.77
CA PHE A 157 0.19 2.95 -9.24
C PHE A 157 0.05 2.52 -10.72
N PRO A 158 -1.13 2.65 -11.36
CA PRO A 158 -1.36 2.06 -12.68
C PRO A 158 -0.40 2.59 -13.77
N GLU A 159 -0.02 3.87 -13.69
CA GLU A 159 0.83 4.54 -14.69
C GLU A 159 2.08 5.21 -14.10
N GLU A 160 2.23 5.21 -12.77
CA GLU A 160 3.29 5.91 -12.04
C GLU A 160 3.70 5.10 -10.80
N ASP A 161 4.79 5.46 -10.12
CA ASP A 161 5.19 4.84 -8.85
C ASP A 161 5.27 5.91 -7.75
N LEU A 162 4.89 5.55 -6.52
CA LEU A 162 5.09 6.35 -5.33
C LEU A 162 6.42 5.97 -4.67
N ALA A 163 7.38 6.89 -4.68
CA ALA A 163 8.65 6.72 -3.99
C ALA A 163 8.49 6.83 -2.46
N ALA A 164 9.27 6.05 -1.71
CA ALA A 164 9.23 6.05 -0.26
C ALA A 164 9.55 7.42 0.36
N ASP A 165 10.53 8.15 -0.16
CA ASP A 165 10.88 9.48 0.34
C ASP A 165 9.72 10.49 0.23
N ASP A 166 8.90 10.41 -0.82
CA ASP A 166 7.72 11.24 -1.01
C ASP A 166 6.60 10.90 0.00
N LEU A 167 6.35 9.59 0.23
CA LEU A 167 5.42 9.13 1.26
C LEU A 167 5.88 9.55 2.67
N ILE A 168 7.13 9.29 3.02
CA ILE A 168 7.71 9.64 4.32
C ILE A 168 7.65 11.16 4.55
N LYS A 169 7.93 11.97 3.52
CA LYS A 169 7.80 13.43 3.60
C LYS A 169 6.36 13.87 3.87
N ALA A 170 5.37 13.24 3.24
CA ALA A 170 3.97 13.53 3.48
C ALA A 170 3.55 13.16 4.91
N LEU A 171 3.92 11.97 5.38
CA LEU A 171 3.66 11.48 6.74
C LEU A 171 4.26 12.42 7.80
N LYS A 172 5.53 12.82 7.66
CA LYS A 172 6.16 13.82 8.54
C LYS A 172 5.43 15.15 8.51
N SER A 173 5.05 15.62 7.32
CA SER A 173 4.29 16.87 7.19
C SER A 173 2.97 16.83 7.96
N MET A 174 2.25 15.70 7.92
CA MET A 174 1.00 15.53 8.65
C MET A 174 1.20 15.50 10.16
N ALA A 175 2.22 14.79 10.65
CA ALA A 175 2.57 14.74 12.06
C ALA A 175 2.92 16.14 12.60
N HIS A 176 3.78 16.89 11.88
CA HIS A 176 4.16 18.27 12.26
C HIS A 176 2.99 19.26 12.26
N LYS A 177 1.95 19.01 11.45
CA LYS A 177 0.73 19.82 11.39
C LYS A 177 -0.36 19.35 12.37
N SER A 178 -0.08 18.32 13.17
CA SER A 178 -1.05 17.72 14.10
C SER A 178 -2.37 17.35 13.43
N GLN A 179 -2.29 16.75 12.23
CA GLN A 179 -3.48 16.34 11.46
C GLN A 179 -4.15 15.06 12.01
N PHE A 180 -3.55 14.41 13.01
CA PHE A 180 -4.09 13.22 13.66
C PHE A 180 -3.55 13.10 15.09
N SER A 181 -4.25 12.34 15.92
CA SER A 181 -3.72 11.81 17.18
C SER A 181 -2.91 10.53 16.94
N LYS A 182 -3.36 9.65 16.04
CA LYS A 182 -2.67 8.42 15.65
C LYS A 182 -2.94 8.12 14.18
N LEU A 183 -1.93 7.66 13.46
CA LEU A 183 -2.08 7.18 12.09
C LEU A 183 -1.57 5.74 12.00
N VAL A 184 -2.38 4.86 11.43
CA VAL A 184 -2.10 3.44 11.25
C VAL A 184 -2.09 3.12 9.76
N LEU A 185 -1.01 2.52 9.28
CA LEU A 185 -0.81 2.18 7.87
C LEU A 185 -0.64 0.65 7.70
N TYR A 186 -1.51 0.03 6.91
CA TYR A 186 -1.39 -1.39 6.51
C TYR A 186 -1.02 -1.43 5.03
N VAL A 187 0.14 -2.02 4.72
CA VAL A 187 0.69 -2.04 3.35
C VAL A 187 0.86 -3.46 2.84
N GLU A 188 0.01 -3.85 1.90
CA GLU A 188 0.15 -5.06 1.10
C GLU A 188 0.91 -4.73 -0.18
N ALA A 189 2.18 -5.12 -0.24
CA ALA A 189 3.01 -5.06 -1.43
C ALA A 189 4.30 -5.87 -1.27
N CYS A 190 4.89 -6.28 -2.39
CA CYS A 190 6.25 -6.80 -2.43
C CYS A 190 7.25 -5.78 -1.87
N GLU A 191 8.21 -6.25 -1.09
CA GLU A 191 9.27 -5.45 -0.46
C GLU A 191 8.73 -4.26 0.35
N SER A 192 7.50 -4.34 0.86
CA SER A 192 6.78 -3.23 1.50
C SER A 192 7.50 -2.68 2.74
N GLY A 193 8.28 -3.50 3.46
CA GLY A 193 9.13 -3.03 4.55
C GLY A 193 10.15 -1.96 4.14
N SER A 194 10.63 -2.00 2.89
CA SER A 194 11.61 -1.05 2.35
C SER A 194 11.07 0.38 2.20
N MET A 195 9.76 0.57 2.31
CA MET A 195 9.13 1.89 2.33
C MET A 195 9.37 2.65 3.64
N PHE A 196 9.72 1.95 4.71
CA PHE A 196 9.79 2.49 6.07
C PHE A 196 11.10 2.19 6.78
N ASP A 197 11.72 1.03 6.53
CA ASP A 197 12.99 0.63 7.14
C ASP A 197 14.06 1.70 6.95
N ASN A 198 14.68 2.16 8.05
CA ASN A 198 15.67 3.26 8.11
C ASN A 198 15.20 4.63 7.54
N LEU A 199 13.92 4.80 7.20
CA LEU A 199 13.36 6.01 6.59
C LEU A 199 12.33 6.71 7.49
N LEU A 200 11.44 5.94 8.12
CA LEU A 200 10.41 6.45 9.03
C LEU A 200 11.00 6.68 10.43
N ASP A 201 10.72 7.85 11.01
CA ASP A 201 11.12 8.16 12.39
C ASP A 201 10.08 7.55 13.36
N ASP A 202 10.52 7.14 14.55
CA ASP A 202 9.72 6.42 15.55
C ASP A 202 8.91 7.33 16.49
N ASP A 203 9.03 8.66 16.37
CA ASP A 203 8.41 9.65 17.26
C ASP A 203 7.26 10.45 16.61
N LEU A 204 6.61 9.87 15.59
CA LEU A 204 5.63 10.58 14.74
C LEU A 204 4.16 10.27 15.04
N ASN A 205 3.85 9.48 16.06
CA ASN A 205 2.52 8.92 16.30
C ASN A 205 1.97 8.13 15.08
N ILE A 206 2.85 7.41 14.39
CA ILE A 206 2.55 6.58 13.21
C ILE A 206 2.93 5.14 13.48
N PHE A 207 2.00 4.21 13.32
CA PHE A 207 2.26 2.77 13.35
C PHE A 207 2.05 2.19 11.96
N VAL A 208 2.99 1.37 11.49
CA VAL A 208 2.91 0.72 10.19
C VAL A 208 3.05 -0.78 10.37
N THR A 209 2.28 -1.55 9.60
CA THR A 209 2.59 -2.96 9.35
C THR A 209 2.60 -3.25 7.86
N THR A 210 3.52 -4.12 7.45
CA THR A 210 3.80 -4.43 6.04
C THR A 210 3.67 -5.93 5.79
N ALA A 211 3.21 -6.31 4.60
CA ALA A 211 3.02 -7.71 4.22
C ALA A 211 4.33 -8.51 4.10
N ALA A 212 5.45 -7.82 3.84
CA ALA A 212 6.75 -8.41 3.59
C ALA A 212 7.88 -7.56 4.17
N ASP A 213 9.02 -8.19 4.43
CA ASP A 213 10.27 -7.51 4.76
C ASP A 213 10.81 -6.70 3.56
N PRO A 214 11.91 -5.93 3.71
CA PRO A 214 12.48 -5.14 2.61
C PRO A 214 13.04 -5.93 1.42
N PHE A 215 13.15 -7.26 1.49
CA PHE A 215 13.93 -8.11 0.58
C PHE A 215 13.15 -9.30 -0.01
N GLU A 216 11.84 -9.34 0.18
CA GLU A 216 10.98 -10.42 -0.31
C GLU A 216 9.65 -9.91 -0.87
N SER A 217 9.03 -10.75 -1.70
CA SER A 217 7.72 -10.47 -2.26
C SER A 217 6.58 -10.82 -1.30
N SER A 218 5.44 -10.16 -1.47
CA SER A 218 4.18 -10.62 -0.89
C SER A 218 3.47 -11.61 -1.82
N TYR A 219 2.38 -12.22 -1.36
CA TYR A 219 1.79 -13.38 -2.02
C TYR A 219 0.29 -13.20 -2.27
N ALA A 220 -0.14 -13.46 -3.50
CA ALA A 220 -1.55 -13.64 -3.85
C ALA A 220 -2.10 -14.95 -3.28
N CYS A 221 -3.42 -15.07 -3.17
CA CYS A 221 -4.10 -16.28 -2.76
C CYS A 221 -5.50 -16.43 -3.39
N TYR A 222 -6.12 -17.60 -3.18
CA TYR A 222 -7.49 -17.88 -3.63
C TYR A 222 -7.65 -17.78 -5.15
N TYR A 223 -6.92 -18.61 -5.90
CA TYR A 223 -7.11 -18.74 -7.34
C TYR A 223 -8.50 -19.29 -7.66
N ASP A 224 -9.33 -18.47 -8.31
CA ASP A 224 -10.68 -18.87 -8.72
C ASP A 224 -10.69 -19.37 -10.16
N ASN A 225 -10.93 -20.67 -10.32
CA ASN A 225 -11.03 -21.28 -11.64
C ASN A 225 -12.15 -20.68 -12.51
N LYS A 226 -13.22 -20.13 -11.92
CA LYS A 226 -14.30 -19.52 -12.72
C LYS A 226 -13.86 -18.18 -13.30
N ARG A 227 -13.19 -17.35 -12.51
CA ARG A 227 -12.66 -16.03 -12.89
C ARG A 227 -11.30 -16.08 -13.58
N ASN A 228 -10.55 -17.18 -13.49
CA ASN A 228 -9.17 -17.30 -13.99
C ASN A 228 -8.21 -16.25 -13.41
N THR A 229 -8.36 -15.89 -12.13
CA THR A 229 -7.54 -14.90 -11.43
C THR A 229 -7.51 -15.21 -9.93
N TYR A 230 -6.62 -14.56 -9.19
CA TYR A 230 -6.55 -14.64 -7.73
C TYR A 230 -7.53 -13.64 -7.10
N LEU A 231 -8.17 -14.03 -5.98
CA LEU A 231 -9.25 -13.24 -5.36
C LEU A 231 -8.78 -12.30 -4.24
N GLY A 232 -7.61 -12.53 -3.65
CA GLY A 232 -7.07 -11.68 -2.59
C GLY A 232 -5.56 -11.89 -2.41
N ASP A 233 -4.96 -11.10 -1.54
CA ASP A 233 -3.54 -11.22 -1.16
C ASP A 233 -3.41 -11.71 0.28
N LEU A 234 -2.39 -12.54 0.56
CA LEU A 234 -2.34 -13.38 1.75
C LEU A 234 -2.35 -12.54 3.04
N PHE A 235 -1.48 -11.54 3.16
CA PHE A 235 -1.47 -10.66 4.32
C PHE A 235 -2.81 -9.93 4.45
N SER A 236 -3.32 -9.41 3.34
CA SER A 236 -4.62 -8.71 3.29
C SER A 236 -5.77 -9.56 3.81
N VAL A 237 -5.96 -10.77 3.26
CA VAL A 237 -7.02 -11.67 3.71
C VAL A 237 -6.80 -12.11 5.15
N LYS A 238 -5.55 -12.30 5.62
CA LYS A 238 -5.30 -12.72 7.00
C LYS A 238 -5.72 -11.65 8.01
N TRP A 239 -5.42 -10.37 7.80
CA TRP A 239 -5.86 -9.33 8.75
C TRP A 239 -7.38 -9.11 8.66
N MET A 240 -7.97 -9.17 7.47
CA MET A 240 -9.42 -9.00 7.28
C MET A 240 -10.22 -10.15 7.91
N GLU A 241 -9.76 -11.39 7.76
CA GLU A 241 -10.34 -12.56 8.43
C GLU A 241 -10.14 -12.50 9.95
N ASP A 242 -8.98 -12.00 10.40
CA ASP A 242 -8.68 -11.85 11.83
C ASP A 242 -9.70 -10.95 12.52
N VAL A 243 -10.03 -9.80 11.90
CA VAL A 243 -11.07 -8.87 12.37
C VAL A 243 -12.43 -9.55 12.58
N SER A 244 -12.75 -10.55 11.76
CA SER A 244 -14.01 -11.30 11.86
C SER A 244 -14.01 -12.37 12.96
N SER A 245 -12.83 -12.74 13.47
CA SER A 245 -12.65 -13.83 14.44
C SER A 245 -12.30 -13.36 15.86
N GLU A 246 -11.87 -12.10 15.99
CA GLU A 246 -11.27 -11.54 17.21
C GLU A 246 -12.05 -10.34 17.77
N SER A 247 -11.87 -10.08 19.07
CA SER A 247 -12.55 -8.95 19.73
C SER A 247 -11.82 -7.63 19.49
N LEU A 248 -12.41 -6.76 18.67
CA LEU A 248 -11.87 -5.41 18.43
C LEU A 248 -11.87 -4.52 19.69
N VAL A 249 -12.67 -4.86 20.71
CA VAL A 249 -12.75 -4.13 21.97
C VAL A 249 -11.58 -4.43 22.89
N HIS A 250 -11.10 -5.67 22.86
CA HIS A 250 -10.12 -6.20 23.82
C HIS A 250 -8.72 -6.26 23.22
N ASN A 251 -8.63 -6.63 21.95
CA ASN A 251 -7.39 -6.79 21.23
C ASN A 251 -6.93 -5.46 20.65
N ASP A 252 -5.61 -5.32 20.54
CA ASP A 252 -4.92 -4.14 20.02
C ASP A 252 -4.20 -4.46 18.71
N LEU A 253 -3.60 -3.43 18.12
CA LEU A 253 -2.88 -3.52 16.85
C LEU A 253 -1.74 -4.52 16.91
N HIS A 254 -0.93 -4.51 17.98
CA HIS A 254 0.19 -5.44 18.13
C HIS A 254 -0.30 -6.89 18.25
N HIS A 255 -1.41 -7.14 18.96
CA HIS A 255 -2.04 -8.46 18.98
C HIS A 255 -2.44 -8.94 17.58
N GLN A 256 -3.07 -8.07 16.78
CA GLN A 256 -3.43 -8.41 15.40
C GLN A 256 -2.18 -8.65 14.55
N PHE A 257 -1.15 -7.80 14.66
CA PHE A 257 0.13 -7.97 13.98
C PHE A 257 0.72 -9.36 14.21
N GLU A 258 0.88 -9.78 15.47
CA GLU A 258 1.47 -11.09 15.81
C GLU A 258 0.66 -12.26 15.22
N ARG A 259 -0.66 -12.14 15.19
CA ARG A 259 -1.53 -13.16 14.60
C ARG A 259 -1.45 -13.18 13.08
N VAL A 260 -1.47 -12.03 12.44
CA VAL A 260 -1.34 -11.91 10.99
C VAL A 260 0.03 -12.39 10.54
N ARG A 261 1.10 -12.01 11.25
CA ARG A 261 2.46 -12.52 11.07
C ARG A 261 2.53 -14.03 11.15
N THR A 262 1.90 -14.62 12.18
CA THR A 262 1.87 -16.08 12.34
C THR A 262 1.10 -16.78 11.22
N ARG A 263 0.03 -16.16 10.70
CA ARG A 263 -0.86 -16.75 9.67
C ARG A 263 -0.39 -16.49 8.24
N THR A 264 0.47 -15.50 8.02
CA THR A 264 1.07 -15.16 6.73
C THR A 264 2.41 -15.88 6.62
N ASN A 265 2.39 -17.16 6.31
CA ASN A 265 3.57 -18.03 6.37
C ASN A 265 4.43 -18.04 5.09
N THR A 266 4.20 -17.09 4.18
CA THR A 266 4.93 -16.97 2.89
C THR A 266 5.89 -15.79 2.84
N SER A 267 5.76 -14.85 3.78
CA SER A 267 6.59 -13.66 3.94
C SER A 267 6.67 -13.31 5.43
N HIS A 268 7.53 -12.36 5.78
CA HIS A 268 7.73 -11.83 7.11
C HIS A 268 6.95 -10.52 7.21
N VAL A 269 5.85 -10.57 7.93
CA VAL A 269 5.08 -9.37 8.29
C VAL A 269 5.89 -8.57 9.30
N GLU A 270 6.12 -7.29 9.04
CA GLU A 270 6.93 -6.39 9.86
C GLU A 270 6.08 -5.25 10.46
N GLU A 271 6.63 -4.59 11.50
CA GLU A 271 6.08 -3.38 12.12
C GLU A 271 7.11 -2.25 12.16
N TYR A 272 6.69 -1.00 11.92
CA TYR A 272 7.56 0.18 11.88
C TYR A 272 6.90 1.41 12.53
N GLY A 273 7.73 2.41 12.82
CA GLY A 273 7.31 3.69 13.39
C GLY A 273 7.23 3.64 14.91
N ASP A 274 6.23 4.32 15.48
CA ASP A 274 5.97 4.39 16.91
C ASP A 274 5.25 3.12 17.38
N LEU A 275 6.03 2.15 17.87
CA LEU A 275 5.51 0.85 18.31
C LEU A 275 4.64 0.94 19.58
N ASP A 276 4.70 2.03 20.35
CA ASP A 276 3.84 2.20 21.53
C ASP A 276 2.36 2.33 21.14
N ILE A 277 2.09 2.80 19.91
CA ILE A 277 0.76 2.81 19.30
C ILE A 277 0.20 1.40 19.13
N GLY A 278 1.06 0.37 19.05
CA GLY A 278 0.67 -1.03 19.01
C GLY A 278 -0.31 -1.45 20.11
N ASN A 279 -0.33 -0.73 21.24
CA ASN A 279 -1.29 -0.93 22.35
C ASN A 279 -2.69 -0.34 22.11
N THR A 280 -2.90 0.34 20.98
CA THR A 280 -4.19 0.95 20.60
C THR A 280 -5.19 -0.14 20.24
N LYS A 281 -6.40 -0.05 20.79
CA LYS A 281 -7.43 -1.06 20.54
C LYS A 281 -7.95 -0.98 19.11
N LEU A 282 -8.18 -2.15 18.51
CA LEU A 282 -8.61 -2.24 17.11
C LEU A 282 -9.89 -1.45 16.86
N LYS A 283 -10.83 -1.41 17.81
CA LYS A 283 -12.06 -0.60 17.71
C LYS A 283 -11.82 0.89 17.49
N ASP A 284 -10.68 1.41 17.95
CA ASP A 284 -10.35 2.83 17.87
C ASP A 284 -9.71 3.16 16.51
N VAL A 285 -9.42 2.16 15.69
CA VAL A 285 -8.80 2.30 14.35
C VAL A 285 -9.71 1.76 13.24
N LEU A 286 -10.37 0.62 13.48
CA LEU A 286 -11.20 -0.10 12.51
C LEU A 286 -12.71 0.06 12.77
N GLY A 287 -13.07 0.85 13.78
CA GLY A 287 -14.45 1.05 14.24
C GLY A 287 -14.99 -0.14 15.04
N LEU A 288 -16.23 -0.01 15.52
CA LEU A 288 -16.91 -1.07 16.25
C LEU A 288 -18.43 -0.93 16.15
N ASN A 289 -19.08 -1.95 15.60
CA ASN A 289 -20.52 -2.06 15.67
C ASN A 289 -20.94 -2.89 16.90
N LYS A 290 -21.87 -2.36 17.70
CA LYS A 290 -22.39 -3.01 18.93
C LYS A 290 -23.01 -4.39 18.67
N LYS A 291 -23.44 -4.69 17.44
CA LYS A 291 -23.96 -6.01 17.05
C LYS A 291 -22.87 -7.08 16.89
N SER A 292 -21.61 -6.67 16.69
CA SER A 292 -20.46 -7.56 16.43
C SER A 292 -19.76 -8.05 17.69
N VAL A 293 -20.22 -7.63 18.89
CA VAL A 293 -19.57 -7.90 20.19
C VAL A 293 -19.63 -9.39 20.61
N ASN A 294 -20.42 -10.23 19.93
CA ASN A 294 -20.75 -11.59 20.39
C ASN A 294 -20.18 -12.74 19.53
N GLN A 295 -19.27 -12.50 18.60
CA GLN A 295 -18.61 -13.57 17.83
C GLN A 295 -17.10 -13.52 18.07
N VAL A 296 -16.65 -14.19 19.13
CA VAL A 296 -15.23 -14.41 19.39
C VAL A 296 -14.96 -15.90 19.26
N THR A 297 -14.05 -16.28 18.38
CA THR A 297 -13.52 -17.64 18.33
C THR A 297 -12.04 -17.59 18.69
N ASN A 298 -11.68 -18.00 19.92
CA ASN A 298 -10.31 -17.94 20.44
C ASN A 298 -9.32 -18.91 19.76
N GLU A 299 -9.74 -19.65 18.73
CA GLU A 299 -8.88 -20.62 18.06
C GLU A 299 -8.33 -20.04 16.75
N ILE A 300 -7.00 -19.98 16.64
CA ILE A 300 -6.32 -19.75 15.36
C ILE A 300 -6.60 -20.98 14.49
N LYS A 301 -7.60 -20.90 13.61
CA LYS A 301 -7.74 -21.87 12.52
C LYS A 301 -6.67 -21.55 11.49
N ILE A 302 -5.59 -22.33 11.51
CA ILE A 302 -4.63 -22.36 10.42
C ILE A 302 -5.31 -23.12 9.28
N ASP A 303 -6.10 -22.41 8.47
CA ASP A 303 -6.52 -22.91 7.17
C ASP A 303 -5.35 -22.68 6.21
N PRO A 304 -4.64 -23.73 5.77
CA PRO A 304 -3.53 -23.54 4.88
C PRO A 304 -4.06 -22.98 3.56
N THR A 305 -3.66 -21.76 3.23
CA THR A 305 -3.89 -21.20 1.91
C THR A 305 -2.98 -21.94 0.93
N LEU A 306 -3.49 -23.04 0.37
CA LEU A 306 -2.70 -24.00 -0.44
C LEU A 306 -2.28 -23.46 -1.81
N ASP A 307 -2.87 -22.36 -2.25
CA ASP A 307 -2.66 -21.76 -3.57
C ASP A 307 -1.91 -20.42 -3.50
N ALA A 308 -1.26 -20.12 -2.38
CA ALA A 308 -0.45 -18.92 -2.25
C ALA A 308 0.59 -18.84 -3.40
N CYS A 309 0.65 -17.69 -4.06
CA CYS A 309 1.49 -17.46 -5.22
C CYS A 309 2.23 -16.14 -5.07
N ASP A 310 3.55 -16.19 -5.14
CA ASP A 310 4.39 -15.00 -5.17
C ASP A 310 3.83 -13.99 -6.19
N ASN A 311 3.59 -12.76 -5.74
CA ASN A 311 2.96 -11.71 -6.55
C ASN A 311 3.69 -11.45 -7.87
N LEU A 312 5.03 -11.61 -7.90
CA LEU A 312 5.82 -11.53 -9.11
C LEU A 312 5.42 -12.60 -10.13
N HIS A 313 5.00 -13.78 -9.69
CA HIS A 313 4.75 -14.96 -10.51
C HIS A 313 3.29 -15.14 -10.93
N VAL A 314 2.35 -14.35 -10.36
CA VAL A 314 0.92 -14.42 -10.65
C VAL A 314 0.58 -14.45 -12.15
N PRO A 315 1.16 -13.58 -13.03
CA PRO A 315 0.83 -13.62 -14.46
C PRO A 315 1.23 -14.93 -15.14
N ILE A 316 2.41 -15.48 -14.81
CA ILE A 316 2.88 -16.77 -15.34
C ILE A 316 2.02 -17.90 -14.79
N GLN A 317 1.77 -17.91 -13.48
CA GLN A 317 1.02 -18.98 -12.83
C GLN A 317 -0.42 -19.01 -13.33
N THR A 318 -1.04 -17.86 -13.56
CA THR A 318 -2.38 -17.76 -14.15
C THR A 318 -2.43 -18.37 -15.56
N LEU A 319 -1.44 -18.09 -16.41
CA LEU A 319 -1.35 -18.71 -17.74
C LEU A 319 -1.16 -20.24 -17.66
N LYS A 320 -0.36 -20.72 -16.70
CA LYS A 320 -0.18 -22.17 -16.44
C LYS A 320 -1.47 -22.83 -15.97
N ASN A 321 -2.17 -22.25 -15.00
CA ASN A 321 -3.46 -22.74 -14.50
C ASN A 321 -4.50 -22.80 -15.63
N GLN A 322 -4.56 -21.76 -16.49
CA GLN A 322 -5.43 -21.77 -17.66
C GLN A 322 -5.04 -22.85 -18.68
N LEU A 323 -3.74 -23.09 -18.89
CA LEU A 323 -3.24 -24.17 -19.76
C LEU A 323 -3.58 -25.57 -19.25
N GLU A 324 -3.71 -25.76 -17.94
CA GLU A 324 -4.16 -27.02 -17.35
C GLU A 324 -5.66 -27.19 -17.50
N LYS A 325 -6.42 -26.12 -17.22
CA LYS A 325 -7.88 -26.07 -17.32
C LYS A 325 -8.41 -26.30 -18.74
N TYR A 326 -7.89 -25.58 -19.73
CA TYR A 326 -8.43 -25.62 -21.09
C TYR A 326 -7.86 -26.79 -21.91
N THR A 327 -8.74 -27.55 -22.56
CA THR A 327 -8.38 -28.66 -23.44
C THR A 327 -8.39 -28.29 -24.93
N ASP A 328 -9.11 -27.22 -25.30
CA ASP A 328 -9.20 -26.76 -26.69
C ASP A 328 -7.83 -26.42 -27.28
N ALA A 329 -7.52 -26.99 -28.45
CA ALA A 329 -6.20 -26.89 -29.06
C ALA A 329 -5.83 -25.46 -29.46
N SER A 330 -6.81 -24.68 -29.96
CA SER A 330 -6.59 -23.29 -30.38
C SER A 330 -6.29 -22.42 -29.17
N LYS A 331 -7.12 -22.52 -28.11
CA LYS A 331 -6.94 -21.77 -26.87
C LYS A 331 -5.62 -22.11 -26.19
N ARG A 332 -5.26 -23.40 -26.11
CA ARG A 332 -3.96 -23.81 -25.56
C ARG A 332 -2.78 -23.28 -26.38
N LYS A 333 -2.90 -23.19 -27.70
CA LYS A 333 -1.86 -22.59 -28.55
C LYS A 333 -1.72 -21.09 -28.25
N GLU A 334 -2.82 -20.35 -28.14
CA GLU A 334 -2.82 -18.93 -27.73
C GLU A 334 -2.13 -18.74 -26.38
N LEU A 335 -2.51 -19.51 -25.36
CA LEU A 335 -1.94 -19.42 -24.02
C LEU A 335 -0.45 -19.78 -23.99
N LYS A 336 -0.01 -20.81 -24.73
CA LYS A 336 1.42 -21.15 -24.87
C LYS A 336 2.22 -20.01 -25.51
N THR A 337 1.65 -19.34 -26.51
CA THR A 337 2.29 -18.18 -27.14
C THR A 337 2.43 -17.02 -26.16
N LYS A 338 1.37 -16.71 -25.40
CA LYS A 338 1.40 -15.68 -24.34
C LYS A 338 2.46 -15.99 -23.28
N LEU A 339 2.50 -17.23 -22.78
CA LEU A 339 3.47 -17.66 -21.78
C LEU A 339 4.91 -17.52 -22.29
N ARG A 340 5.21 -18.03 -23.48
CA ARG A 340 6.55 -17.91 -24.09
C ARG A 340 6.95 -16.45 -24.34
N SER A 341 6.00 -15.61 -24.76
CA SER A 341 6.23 -14.18 -24.95
C SER A 341 6.63 -13.54 -23.62
N LEU A 342 5.87 -13.80 -22.55
CA LEU A 342 6.16 -13.28 -21.21
C LEU A 342 7.51 -13.75 -20.68
N GLU A 343 7.84 -15.04 -20.79
CA GLU A 343 9.14 -15.60 -20.39
C GLU A 343 10.30 -14.95 -21.17
N LYS A 344 10.14 -14.77 -22.49
CA LYS A 344 11.14 -14.07 -23.30
C LYS A 344 11.31 -12.62 -22.87
N LYS A 345 10.21 -11.92 -22.58
CA LYS A 345 10.26 -10.53 -22.14
C LYS A 345 11.00 -10.39 -20.80
N ARG A 346 10.80 -11.33 -19.85
CA ARG A 346 11.57 -11.41 -18.59
C ARG A 346 13.06 -11.58 -18.84
N SER A 347 13.44 -12.55 -19.69
CA SER A 347 14.84 -12.79 -20.02
C SER A 347 15.53 -11.59 -20.68
N GLU A 348 14.82 -10.77 -21.45
CA GLU A 348 15.39 -9.54 -22.01
C GLU A 348 15.65 -8.50 -20.91
N VAL A 349 14.75 -8.35 -19.94
CA VAL A 349 14.95 -7.47 -18.77
C VAL A 349 16.21 -7.89 -18.01
N ASP A 350 16.34 -9.19 -17.69
CA ASP A 350 17.52 -9.73 -17.02
C ASP A 350 18.80 -9.40 -17.80
N SER A 351 18.78 -9.63 -19.12
CA SER A 351 19.94 -9.39 -19.99
C SER A 351 20.35 -7.92 -20.05
N VAL A 352 19.39 -7.00 -20.09
CA VAL A 352 19.67 -5.56 -20.12
C VAL A 352 20.27 -5.10 -18.81
N VAL A 353 19.74 -5.53 -17.66
CA VAL A 353 20.29 -5.17 -16.35
C VAL A 353 21.71 -5.71 -16.19
N GLU A 354 21.97 -6.96 -16.60
CA GLU A 354 23.33 -7.50 -16.57
C GLU A 354 24.31 -6.74 -17.49
N LYS A 355 23.84 -6.24 -18.65
CA LYS A 355 24.68 -5.38 -19.50
C LYS A 355 25.03 -4.06 -18.81
N ILE A 356 24.09 -3.47 -18.06
CA ILE A 356 24.34 -2.24 -17.30
C ILE A 356 25.46 -2.49 -16.28
N ILE A 357 25.36 -3.56 -15.49
CA ILE A 357 26.37 -3.92 -14.50
C ILE A 357 27.73 -4.19 -15.16
N ASN A 358 27.75 -4.92 -16.27
CA ASN A 358 28.99 -5.24 -16.99
C ASN A 358 29.65 -4.01 -17.63
N ASN A 359 28.88 -2.97 -17.97
CA ASN A 359 29.37 -1.71 -18.52
C ASN A 359 29.98 -0.78 -17.46
N LEU A 360 29.94 -1.12 -16.17
CA LEU A 360 30.68 -0.44 -15.12
C LEU A 360 32.16 -0.85 -15.17
N LEU A 361 32.88 -0.33 -16.18
CA LEU A 361 34.25 -0.74 -16.51
C LEU A 361 35.28 -0.41 -15.41
N ASP A 362 34.97 0.56 -14.57
CA ASP A 362 35.85 1.02 -13.47
C ASP A 362 35.76 0.10 -12.23
N LEU A 363 34.84 -0.88 -12.22
CA LEU A 363 34.66 -1.81 -11.11
C LEU A 363 35.30 -3.18 -11.38
N ASP A 364 35.90 -3.76 -10.34
CA ASP A 364 36.30 -5.16 -10.35
C ASP A 364 35.09 -6.11 -10.24
N GLU A 365 35.31 -7.41 -10.47
CA GLU A 365 34.21 -8.39 -10.44
C GLU A 365 33.62 -8.58 -9.05
N ASN A 366 34.36 -8.35 -7.96
CA ASN A 366 33.81 -8.45 -6.60
C ASN A 366 32.77 -7.34 -6.37
N ALA A 367 33.08 -6.11 -6.78
CA ALA A 367 32.14 -4.99 -6.69
C ALA A 367 30.90 -5.22 -7.57
N LYS A 368 31.05 -5.81 -8.76
CA LYS A 368 29.91 -6.17 -9.62
C LYS A 368 29.08 -7.29 -9.03
N ASP A 369 29.69 -8.28 -8.39
CA ASP A 369 28.97 -9.36 -7.70
C ASP A 369 28.21 -8.84 -6.46
N GLU A 370 28.78 -7.89 -5.74
CA GLU A 370 28.08 -7.15 -4.68
C GLU A 370 26.87 -6.40 -5.24
N ILE A 371 26.99 -5.73 -6.39
CA ILE A 371 25.84 -5.11 -7.05
C ILE A 371 24.76 -6.15 -7.40
N ARG A 372 25.15 -7.32 -7.93
CA ARG A 372 24.21 -8.38 -8.35
C ARG A 372 23.45 -9.01 -7.20
N THR A 373 24.12 -9.24 -6.07
CA THR A 373 23.65 -10.15 -5.01
C THR A 373 23.53 -9.50 -3.64
N GLY A 374 24.08 -8.31 -3.46
CA GLY A 374 24.00 -7.55 -2.22
C GLY A 374 22.55 -7.30 -1.80
N ARG A 375 22.38 -7.11 -0.49
CA ARG A 375 21.11 -6.76 0.14
C ARG A 375 21.29 -5.49 0.96
N HIS A 376 21.76 -4.43 0.29
CA HIS A 376 21.97 -3.15 0.96
C HIS A 376 20.62 -2.51 1.29
N SER A 377 20.46 -2.05 2.52
CA SER A 377 19.22 -1.40 2.97
C SER A 377 19.13 0.03 2.42
N LEU A 378 17.94 0.44 2.02
CA LEU A 378 17.65 1.85 1.78
C LEU A 378 17.80 2.65 3.07
N ASN A 379 18.31 3.86 2.94
CA ASN A 379 18.44 4.82 4.02
C ASN A 379 18.44 6.26 3.47
N LYS A 380 18.40 7.25 4.36
CA LYS A 380 18.33 8.68 3.98
C LYS A 380 19.52 9.15 3.12
N GLN A 381 20.67 8.47 3.19
CA GLN A 381 21.90 8.84 2.49
C GLN A 381 21.94 8.27 1.06
N ASN A 382 21.59 7.00 0.86
CA ASN A 382 21.65 6.35 -0.44
C ASN A 382 20.39 6.57 -1.30
N PHE A 383 19.24 6.92 -0.69
CA PHE A 383 17.98 7.11 -1.42
C PHE A 383 18.06 8.09 -2.60
N PRO A 384 18.71 9.27 -2.50
CA PRO A 384 18.82 10.20 -3.63
C PRO A 384 19.58 9.61 -4.83
N CYS A 385 20.63 8.83 -4.57
CA CYS A 385 21.35 8.10 -5.62
C CYS A 385 20.44 7.04 -6.25
N TYR A 386 19.80 6.22 -5.40
CA TYR A 386 18.90 5.16 -5.84
C TYR A 386 17.77 5.72 -6.72
N LYS A 387 17.11 6.79 -6.25
CA LYS A 387 16.02 7.48 -6.95
C LYS A 387 16.44 7.97 -8.33
N LYS A 388 17.64 8.53 -8.44
CA LYS A 388 18.21 8.97 -9.72
C LYS A 388 18.40 7.79 -10.67
N LEU A 389 18.95 6.66 -10.20
CA LEU A 389 19.22 5.49 -11.05
C LEU A 389 17.95 4.79 -11.52
N TYR A 390 17.01 4.46 -10.61
CA TYR A 390 15.81 3.73 -11.02
C TYR A 390 14.87 4.59 -11.87
N THR A 391 14.78 5.90 -11.62
CA THR A 391 13.97 6.81 -12.44
C THR A 391 14.50 6.86 -13.86
N LEU A 392 15.82 7.04 -14.02
CA LEU A 392 16.47 7.01 -15.33
C LEU A 392 16.24 5.66 -16.04
N PHE A 393 16.36 4.55 -15.31
CA PHE A 393 16.08 3.23 -15.85
C PHE A 393 14.63 3.10 -16.32
N SER A 394 13.66 3.60 -15.55
CA SER A 394 12.24 3.62 -15.92
C SER A 394 11.99 4.39 -17.22
N GLU A 395 12.66 5.54 -17.38
CA GLU A 395 12.48 6.44 -18.51
C GLU A 395 13.21 6.01 -19.79
N LYS A 396 14.36 5.33 -19.66
CA LYS A 396 15.23 4.99 -20.78
C LYS A 396 15.20 3.51 -21.15
N CYS A 397 15.09 2.65 -20.16
CA CYS A 397 15.03 1.21 -20.33
C CYS A 397 13.56 0.76 -20.26
N PHE A 398 13.16 0.13 -19.16
CA PHE A 398 11.83 -0.42 -19.02
C PHE A 398 11.04 0.39 -18.00
N ASN A 399 9.91 0.94 -18.45
CA ASN A 399 8.98 1.65 -17.60
C ASN A 399 8.47 0.74 -16.47
N LEU A 400 8.74 1.13 -15.22
CA LEU A 400 8.42 0.35 -14.02
C LEU A 400 6.92 0.03 -13.89
N PRO A 401 5.99 1.01 -14.00
CA PRO A 401 4.55 0.76 -13.87
C PRO A 401 4.04 -0.25 -14.90
N LYS A 402 4.52 -0.15 -16.14
CA LYS A 402 4.09 -1.01 -17.26
C LYS A 402 4.76 -2.38 -17.28
N ASN A 403 5.81 -2.57 -16.48
CA ASN A 403 6.58 -3.81 -16.49
C ASN A 403 6.85 -4.31 -15.07
N PRO A 404 5.94 -5.11 -14.51
CA PRO A 404 6.03 -5.53 -13.12
C PRO A 404 7.26 -6.38 -12.81
N TYR A 405 7.86 -7.03 -13.83
CA TYR A 405 9.02 -7.90 -13.60
C TYR A 405 10.30 -7.12 -13.34
N VAL A 406 10.42 -5.88 -13.82
CA VAL A 406 11.62 -5.05 -13.64
C VAL A 406 11.99 -4.84 -12.17
N ARG A 407 10.98 -4.87 -11.29
CA ARG A 407 11.14 -4.52 -9.88
C ARG A 407 12.14 -5.42 -9.14
N ILE A 408 12.33 -6.66 -9.58
CA ILE A 408 13.35 -7.58 -9.01
C ILE A 408 14.78 -7.06 -9.15
N HIS A 409 15.02 -6.11 -10.05
CA HIS A 409 16.34 -5.55 -10.29
C HIS A 409 16.58 -4.24 -9.53
N LEU A 410 15.56 -3.67 -8.89
CA LEU A 410 15.72 -2.39 -8.19
C LEU A 410 16.71 -2.47 -7.04
N GLN A 411 16.80 -3.62 -6.36
CA GLN A 411 17.82 -3.86 -5.33
C GLN A 411 19.25 -3.64 -5.86
N LYS A 412 19.51 -3.94 -7.14
CA LYS A 412 20.84 -3.75 -7.73
C LYS A 412 21.20 -2.26 -7.82
N PHE A 413 20.23 -1.37 -8.02
CA PHE A 413 20.48 0.07 -8.01
C PHE A 413 20.73 0.61 -6.60
N ILE A 414 20.13 0.00 -5.57
CA ILE A 414 20.46 0.31 -4.17
C ILE A 414 21.90 -0.11 -3.90
N ASN A 415 22.25 -1.35 -4.26
CA ASN A 415 23.60 -1.87 -4.07
C ASN A 415 24.65 -1.01 -4.79
N MET A 416 24.36 -0.53 -6.00
CA MET A 416 25.24 0.41 -6.73
C MET A 416 25.55 1.68 -5.92
N CYS A 417 24.56 2.23 -5.22
CA CYS A 417 24.71 3.48 -4.48
C CYS A 417 25.56 3.36 -3.21
N ASP A 418 25.78 2.13 -2.72
CA ASP A 418 26.57 1.83 -1.54
C ASP A 418 27.94 1.23 -1.89
N ILE A 419 28.27 1.10 -3.19
CA ILE A 419 29.65 0.83 -3.63
C ILE A 419 30.49 2.11 -3.48
N LEU A 420 31.38 2.12 -2.48
CA LEU A 420 32.23 3.27 -2.16
C LEU A 420 33.06 3.82 -3.33
N SER A 421 33.45 2.97 -4.27
CA SER A 421 34.25 3.36 -5.44
C SER A 421 33.41 3.78 -6.66
N LEU A 422 32.08 3.79 -6.55
CA LEU A 422 31.18 4.10 -7.66
C LEU A 422 30.49 5.44 -7.44
N GLU A 423 30.82 6.43 -8.29
CA GLU A 423 30.05 7.66 -8.38
C GLU A 423 28.73 7.41 -9.13
N VAL A 424 27.64 8.05 -8.70
CA VAL A 424 26.30 7.85 -9.31
C VAL A 424 26.28 8.19 -10.80
N GLU A 425 27.11 9.14 -11.24
CA GLU A 425 27.28 9.53 -12.65
C GLU A 425 27.74 8.36 -13.53
N LYS A 426 28.54 7.43 -12.99
CA LYS A 426 28.96 6.21 -13.71
C LYS A 426 27.81 5.22 -13.88
N GLY A 427 26.95 5.11 -12.87
CA GLY A 427 25.71 4.33 -12.97
C GLY A 427 24.76 4.92 -14.03
N VAL A 428 24.61 6.24 -14.06
CA VAL A 428 23.85 6.97 -15.09
C VAL A 428 24.40 6.70 -16.48
N GLU A 429 25.71 6.87 -16.68
CA GLU A 429 26.37 6.63 -17.96
C GLU A 429 26.17 5.17 -18.43
N ALA A 430 26.30 4.20 -17.52
CA ALA A 430 26.07 2.79 -17.85
C ALA A 430 24.64 2.51 -18.31
N ILE A 431 23.63 3.11 -17.66
CA ILE A 431 22.22 3.00 -18.06
C ILE A 431 22.01 3.62 -19.44
N GLU A 432 22.48 4.85 -19.67
CA GLU A 432 22.31 5.55 -20.94
C GLU A 432 23.00 4.84 -22.11
N ASN A 433 24.19 4.28 -21.87
CA ASN A 433 24.94 3.54 -22.90
C ASN A 433 24.26 2.22 -23.29
N VAL A 434 23.60 1.52 -22.35
CA VAL A 434 22.87 0.29 -22.67
C VAL A 434 21.51 0.59 -23.28
N CYS A 435 20.81 1.60 -22.76
CA CYS A 435 19.45 1.96 -23.13
C CYS A 435 19.39 3.23 -23.99
N TYR A 436 20.32 3.33 -24.96
CA TYR A 436 20.45 4.49 -25.85
C TYR A 436 19.23 4.70 -26.78
N ASP A 437 18.49 3.63 -27.06
CA ASP A 437 17.26 3.63 -27.87
C ASP A 437 16.03 3.45 -26.97
N ALA A 438 15.57 4.56 -26.37
CA ALA A 438 14.45 4.52 -25.43
C ALA A 438 13.14 4.02 -26.07
N GLU A 439 12.92 4.28 -27.37
CA GLU A 439 11.70 3.84 -28.06
C GLU A 439 11.62 2.30 -28.11
N ARG A 440 12.77 1.63 -28.25
CA ARG A 440 12.85 0.16 -28.24
C ARG A 440 12.48 -0.44 -26.88
N TYR A 441 12.87 0.19 -25.78
CA TYR A 441 12.75 -0.42 -24.45
C TYR A 441 11.51 0.03 -23.68
N VAL A 442 11.11 1.30 -23.77
CA VAL A 442 10.04 1.87 -22.94
C VAL A 442 8.68 1.24 -23.29
N ASN A 443 8.44 0.95 -24.57
CA ASN A 443 7.20 0.32 -25.05
C ASN A 443 7.31 -1.21 -25.18
N PHE A 444 8.38 -1.83 -24.69
CA PHE A 444 8.68 -3.24 -24.94
C PHE A 444 7.58 -4.20 -24.44
N PHE A 445 6.87 -3.82 -23.37
CA PHE A 445 5.75 -4.61 -22.84
C PHE A 445 4.38 -4.21 -23.40
N ALA A 446 4.25 -3.04 -24.03
CA ALA A 446 3.02 -2.55 -24.65
C ALA A 446 2.70 -3.20 -26.02
N GLN A 447 3.58 -4.08 -26.52
CA GLN A 447 3.43 -4.85 -27.76
C GLN A 447 2.95 -6.29 -27.54
#